data_AF-R5Z321-F1
#
_entry.id   AF-R5Z321-F1
#
_cell.length_a   1.000
_cell.length_b   1.000
_cell.length_c   1.000
_cell.angle_alpha   90.00
_cell.angle_beta   90.00
_cell.angle_gamma   90.00
#
_symmetry.space_group_name_H-M   'P 1'
#
loop_
_entity.id
_entity.type
_entity.pdbx_description
1 polymer ?
#
loop_
_entity_poly.entity_id
_entity_poly.type
_entity_poly.pdbx_seq_one_letter_code
_entity_poly.pdbx_strand_id
1 'polypeptide(L)'
;MFTLLSFCESSAEIWQLVGKIINIIKIVIPIIIVILAMLDLGKAVMAGEEKEIKEAQKMLIKRLIYGVVIFFVVTIVQVVFNLIGRSVVEDDAACWACATSPSGQVCKDAVNKAQNQ
;
A
#
# COMPACT_ATOMS: atom_id res chain seq x y z
N MET A 1 -4.15 34.08 3.42
CA MET A 1 -5.13 33.03 3.08
C MET A 1 -4.32 31.80 2.74
N PHE A 2 -4.36 30.75 3.57
CA PHE A 2 -3.56 29.54 3.39
C PHE A 2 -4.32 28.63 2.42
N THR A 3 -3.82 28.47 1.20
CA THR A 3 -4.42 27.57 0.21
C THR A 3 -3.92 26.15 0.44
N LEU A 4 -4.73 25.15 0.11
CA LEU A 4 -4.37 23.73 0.26
C LEU A 4 -3.07 23.39 -0.48
N LEU A 5 -2.81 24.05 -1.60
CA LEU A 5 -1.56 23.96 -2.38
C LEU A 5 -0.32 24.30 -1.55
N SER A 6 -0.36 25.41 -0.80
CA SER A 6 0.75 25.84 0.06
C SER A 6 0.96 24.89 1.25
N PHE A 7 -0.13 24.31 1.78
CA PHE A 7 -0.04 23.29 2.82
C PHE A 7 0.61 22.01 2.30
N CYS A 8 0.21 21.55 1.11
CA CYS A 8 0.69 20.31 0.52
C CYS A 8 2.14 20.37 0.08
N GLU A 9 2.61 21.52 -0.39
CA GLU A 9 4.03 21.73 -0.65
C GLU A 9 4.82 21.70 0.67
N SER A 10 4.42 22.48 1.67
CA SER A 10 5.13 22.57 2.95
C SER A 10 5.12 21.25 3.76
N SER A 11 4.07 20.43 3.64
CA SER A 11 3.93 19.14 4.34
C SER A 11 4.32 17.92 3.50
N ALA A 12 4.91 18.12 2.30
CA ALA A 12 5.24 17.05 1.36
C ALA A 12 6.13 15.96 1.98
N GLU A 13 7.05 16.31 2.88
CA GLU A 13 7.92 15.35 3.58
C GLU A 13 7.14 14.36 4.45
N ILE A 14 6.13 14.86 5.17
CA ILE A 14 5.27 14.04 6.03
C ILE A 14 4.46 13.08 5.16
N TRP A 15 3.87 13.58 4.07
CA TRP A 15 3.13 12.74 3.13
C TRP A 15 4.01 11.71 2.43
N GLN A 16 5.27 12.03 2.16
CA GLN A 16 6.23 11.08 1.60
C GLN A 16 6.52 9.94 2.58
N LEU A 17 6.68 10.25 3.87
CA LEU A 17 6.86 9.24 4.91
C LEU A 17 5.62 8.35 5.02
N VAL A 18 4.42 8.94 5.05
CA VAL A 18 3.14 8.21 5.06
C VAL A 18 3.06 7.28 3.85
N GLY A 19 3.38 7.76 2.65
CA GLY A 19 3.36 6.92 1.45
C GLY A 19 4.36 5.77 1.47
N LYS A 20 5.55 5.98 2.04
CA LYS A 20 6.53 4.90 2.26
C LYS A 20 5.97 3.85 3.22
N ILE A 21 5.32 4.27 4.31
CA ILE A 21 4.69 3.37 5.28
C ILE A 21 3.57 2.55 4.63
N ILE A 22 2.68 3.18 3.85
CA ILE A 22 1.61 2.48 3.12
C ILE A 22 2.19 1.43 2.17
N ASN A 23 3.27 1.77 1.45
CA ASN A 23 3.97 0.83 0.56
C ASN A 23 4.66 -0.32 1.30
N ILE A 24 5.10 -0.12 2.54
CA ILE A 24 5.65 -1.20 3.37
C ILE A 24 4.50 -2.10 3.84
N ILE A 25 3.43 -1.52 4.37
CA ILE A 25 2.29 -2.26 4.93
C ILE A 25 1.64 -3.16 3.87
N LYS A 26 1.47 -2.68 2.63
CA LYS A 26 0.87 -3.47 1.54
C LYS A 26 1.69 -4.71 1.15
N ILE A 27 2.97 -4.77 1.50
CA ILE A 27 3.85 -5.92 1.26
C ILE A 27 3.98 -6.78 2.52
N VAL A 28 4.17 -6.15 3.68
CA VAL A 28 4.35 -6.82 4.96
C VAL A 28 3.10 -7.61 5.38
N ILE A 29 1.90 -7.04 5.21
CA ILE A 29 0.65 -7.73 5.58
C ILE A 29 0.48 -9.07 4.82
N PRO A 30 0.55 -9.10 3.47
CA PRO A 30 0.48 -10.37 2.73
C PRO A 30 1.54 -11.39 3.17
N ILE A 31 2.78 -10.96 3.42
CA ILE A 31 3.87 -11.86 3.85
C ILE A 31 3.53 -12.51 5.20
N ILE A 32 3.08 -11.72 6.18
CA ILE A 32 2.70 -12.24 7.50
C ILE A 32 1.56 -13.25 7.37
N ILE A 33 0.53 -12.94 6.57
CA ILE A 33 -0.61 -13.84 6.34
C ILE A 33 -0.14 -15.18 5.75
N VAL A 34 0.80 -15.16 4.79
CA VAL A 34 1.35 -16.37 4.16
C VAL A 34 2.19 -17.20 5.14
N ILE A 35 3.05 -16.56 5.95
CA ILE A 35 3.85 -17.26 6.97
C ILE A 35 2.94 -17.94 8.00
N LEU A 36 1.96 -17.21 8.55
CA LEU A 36 1.01 -17.78 9.51
C LEU A 36 0.26 -18.97 8.90
N ALA A 37 -0.15 -18.85 7.64
CA ALA A 37 -0.82 -19.93 6.93
C ALA A 37 0.09 -21.16 6.74
N MET A 38 1.36 -20.97 6.36
CA MET A 38 2.32 -22.07 6.21
C MET A 38 2.59 -22.80 7.53
N LEU A 39 2.63 -22.07 8.65
CA LEU A 39 2.75 -22.69 9.98
C LEU A 39 1.52 -23.56 10.32
N ASP A 40 0.32 -23.09 9.97
CA ASP A 40 -0.93 -23.85 10.15
C ASP A 40 -0.93 -25.13 9.31
N LEU A 41 -0.48 -25.04 8.04
CA LEU A 41 -0.36 -26.21 7.17
C LEU A 41 0.74 -27.17 7.65
N GLY A 42 1.88 -26.66 8.10
CA GLY A 42 2.96 -27.49 8.64
C GLY A 42 2.49 -28.36 9.81
N LYS A 43 1.69 -27.79 10.72
CA LYS A 43 1.07 -28.55 11.82
C LYS A 43 0.11 -29.64 11.31
N ALA A 44 -0.77 -29.32 10.35
CA ALA A 44 -1.71 -30.29 9.78
C ALA A 44 -1.01 -31.45 9.04
N VAL A 45 0.09 -31.16 8.33
CA VAL A 45 0.90 -32.18 7.66
C VAL A 45 1.57 -33.12 8.67
N MET A 46 2.09 -32.58 9.78
CA MET A 46 2.69 -33.39 10.85
C MET A 46 1.66 -34.26 11.60
N ALA A 47 0.40 -33.82 11.68
CA ALA A 47 -0.69 -34.61 12.26
C ALA A 47 -1.14 -35.77 11.36
N GLY A 48 -0.81 -35.75 10.06
CA GLY A 48 -1.10 -36.85 9.12
C GLY A 48 -2.59 -37.03 8.77
N GLU A 49 -3.47 -36.17 9.25
CA GLU A 49 -4.91 -36.26 8.97
C GLU A 49 -5.24 -35.68 7.58
N GLU A 50 -5.56 -36.55 6.62
CA GLU A 50 -5.85 -36.13 5.24
C GLU A 50 -6.97 -35.08 5.11
N LYS A 51 -7.96 -35.12 6.02
CA LYS A 51 -9.05 -34.14 6.06
C LYS A 51 -8.53 -32.77 6.49
N GLU A 52 -7.76 -32.71 7.57
CA GLU A 52 -7.17 -31.47 8.06
C GLU A 52 -6.16 -30.88 7.07
N ILE A 53 -5.37 -31.72 6.39
CA ILE A 53 -4.43 -31.28 5.34
C ILE A 53 -5.20 -30.61 4.19
N LYS A 54 -6.30 -31.21 3.73
CA LYS A 54 -7.11 -30.64 2.64
C LYS A 54 -7.81 -29.34 3.05
N GLU A 55 -8.26 -29.24 4.30
CA GLU A 55 -8.84 -28.00 4.83
C GLU A 55 -7.79 -26.89 4.97
N ALA A 56 -6.62 -27.22 5.50
CA ALA A 56 -5.49 -26.31 5.60
C ALA A 56 -5.03 -25.82 4.21
N GLN A 57 -4.93 -26.69 3.21
CA GLN A 57 -4.61 -26.33 1.83
C GLN A 57 -5.64 -25.36 1.22
N LYS A 58 -6.95 -25.60 1.42
CA LYS A 58 -7.99 -24.68 0.96
C LYS A 58 -7.87 -23.31 1.62
N MET A 59 -7.55 -23.28 2.92
CA MET A 59 -7.30 -22.04 3.65
C MET A 59 -6.05 -21.30 3.14
N LEU A 60 -4.96 -22.02 2.82
CA LEU A 60 -3.76 -21.43 2.20
C LEU A 60 -4.10 -20.71 0.90
N ILE A 61 -4.81 -21.39 0.00
CA ILE A 61 -5.16 -20.84 -1.33
C ILE A 61 -6.01 -19.58 -1.16
N LYS A 62 -7.00 -19.59 -0.26
CA LYS A 62 -7.80 -18.39 0.04
C LYS A 62 -6.94 -17.24 0.56
N ARG A 63 -6.00 -17.51 1.48
CA ARG A 63 -5.08 -16.50 2.03
C ARG A 63 -4.11 -15.94 0.99
N LEU A 64 -3.64 -16.76 0.05
CA LEU A 64 -2.85 -16.30 -1.10
C LEU A 64 -3.66 -15.35 -1.99
N ILE A 65 -4.91 -15.71 -2.30
CA ILE A 65 -5.82 -14.85 -3.05
C ILE A 65 -6.05 -13.54 -2.29
N TYR A 66 -6.29 -13.56 -0.97
CA TYR A 66 -6.44 -12.34 -0.17
C TYR A 66 -5.19 -11.46 -0.22
N GLY A 67 -3.98 -12.04 -0.14
CA GLY A 67 -2.74 -11.28 -0.27
C GLY A 67 -2.62 -10.57 -1.63
N VAL A 68 -2.96 -11.28 -2.71
CA VAL A 68 -2.99 -10.73 -4.07
C VAL A 68 -4.06 -9.63 -4.19
N VAL A 69 -5.28 -9.87 -3.70
CA VAL A 69 -6.37 -8.88 -3.74
C VAL A 69 -6.01 -7.63 -2.96
N ILE A 70 -5.43 -7.73 -1.76
CA ILE A 70 -5.01 -6.55 -0.96
C ILE A 70 -4.01 -5.70 -1.74
N PHE A 71 -3.03 -6.34 -2.39
CA PHE A 71 -2.07 -5.65 -3.23
C PHE A 71 -2.74 -4.93 -4.42
N PHE A 72 -3.65 -5.61 -5.12
CA PHE A 72 -4.37 -5.03 -6.25
C PHE A 72 -5.35 -3.93 -5.85
N VAL A 73 -6.07 -4.06 -4.74
CA VAL A 73 -6.98 -3.02 -4.24
C VAL A 73 -6.22 -1.73 -3.96
N VAL A 74 -5.11 -1.80 -3.24
CA VAL A 74 -4.27 -0.61 -2.98
C VAL A 74 -3.76 0.00 -4.29
N THR A 75 -3.30 -0.84 -5.22
CA THR A 75 -2.80 -0.40 -6.52
C THR A 75 -3.90 0.26 -7.37
N ILE A 76 -5.12 -0.31 -7.40
CA ILE A 76 -6.26 0.22 -8.13
C ILE A 76 -6.69 1.56 -7.54
N VAL A 77 -6.78 1.68 -6.22
CA VAL A 77 -7.07 2.97 -5.56
C VAL A 77 -6.04 4.02 -5.96
N GLN A 78 -4.75 3.69 -5.92
CA GLN A 78 -3.69 4.59 -6.38
C GLN A 78 -3.88 5.01 -7.85
N VAL A 79 -4.19 4.07 -8.74
CA VAL A 79 -4.40 4.35 -10.17
C VAL A 79 -5.63 5.21 -10.40
N VAL A 80 -6.78 4.88 -9.79
CA VAL A 80 -8.04 5.60 -9.94
C VAL A 80 -7.90 7.06 -9.51
N PHE A 81 -7.31 7.30 -8.34
CA PHE A 81 -7.10 8.67 -7.87
C PHE A 81 -5.99 9.40 -8.63
N ASN A 82 -4.98 8.72 -9.18
CA ASN A 82 -4.04 9.35 -10.12
C ASN A 82 -4.69 9.71 -11.46
N LEU A 83 -5.72 8.98 -11.88
CA LEU A 83 -6.49 9.29 -13.10
C LEU A 83 -7.50 10.43 -12.85
N ILE A 84 -8.20 10.43 -11.72
CA ILE A 84 -9.18 11.47 -11.34
C ILE A 84 -8.47 12.76 -10.90
N GLY A 85 -7.34 12.65 -10.19
CA GLY A 85 -6.54 13.81 -9.76
C GLY A 85 -5.98 14.62 -10.92
N ARG A 86 -5.86 14.04 -12.12
CA ARG A 86 -5.48 14.76 -13.35
C ARG A 86 -6.57 15.66 -13.92
N SER A 87 -7.82 15.54 -13.46
CA SER A 87 -8.97 16.25 -14.05
C SER A 87 -9.85 16.99 -13.05
N VAL A 88 -9.65 16.83 -11.73
CA VAL A 88 -10.52 17.45 -10.70
C VAL A 88 -9.74 18.12 -9.55
N VAL A 89 -8.46 17.79 -9.36
CA VAL A 89 -7.68 18.20 -8.17
C VAL A 89 -6.36 18.83 -8.61
N GLU A 90 -6.40 20.05 -9.13
CA GLU A 90 -5.19 20.82 -9.47
C GLU A 90 -4.43 21.30 -8.21
N ASP A 91 -5.12 21.45 -7.07
CA ASP A 91 -4.55 22.10 -5.87
C ASP A 91 -3.86 21.16 -4.86
N ASP A 92 -4.04 19.83 -4.94
CA ASP A 92 -3.56 18.87 -3.91
C ASP A 92 -2.61 17.79 -4.46
N ALA A 93 -2.13 17.96 -5.69
CA ALA A 93 -1.35 16.96 -6.40
C ALA A 93 -0.08 16.52 -5.64
N ALA A 94 0.56 17.42 -4.88
CA ALA A 94 1.76 17.11 -4.10
C ALA A 94 1.49 16.17 -2.92
N CYS A 95 0.46 16.44 -2.10
CA CYS A 95 0.06 15.57 -0.99
C CYS A 95 -0.27 14.17 -1.50
N TRP A 96 -1.14 14.11 -2.52
CA TRP A 96 -1.61 12.86 -3.08
C TRP A 96 -0.47 12.06 -3.74
N ALA A 97 0.38 12.72 -4.53
CA ALA A 97 1.52 12.09 -5.16
C ALA A 97 2.52 11.57 -4.12
N CYS A 98 2.77 12.30 -3.04
CA CYS A 98 3.65 11.84 -1.97
C CYS A 98 3.08 10.67 -1.17
N ALA A 99 1.77 10.68 -0.90
CA ALA A 99 1.09 9.59 -0.19
C ALA A 99 1.02 8.29 -1.01
N THR A 100 0.94 8.38 -2.34
CA THR A 100 0.74 7.19 -3.19
C THR A 100 1.97 6.77 -3.98
N SER A 101 2.79 7.74 -4.38
CA SER A 101 4.02 7.57 -5.13
C SER A 101 5.16 8.36 -4.46
N PRO A 102 5.57 7.99 -3.23
CA PRO A 102 6.57 8.72 -2.45
C PRO A 102 7.94 8.83 -3.14
N SER A 103 8.23 7.92 -4.09
CA SER A 103 9.48 7.92 -4.88
C SER A 103 9.31 8.54 -6.27
N GLY A 104 8.11 9.02 -6.62
CA GLY A 104 7.79 9.64 -7.90
C GLY A 104 8.35 11.04 -8.03
N GLN A 105 8.53 11.50 -9.26
CA GLN A 105 9.13 12.80 -9.55
C GLN A 105 8.34 13.97 -8.94
N VAL A 106 7.01 13.95 -9.05
CA VAL A 106 6.12 14.97 -8.48
C VAL A 106 6.32 15.14 -6.96
N CYS A 107 6.46 14.04 -6.22
CA CYS A 107 6.72 14.11 -4.79
C CYS A 107 8.13 14.63 -4.48
N LYS A 108 9.14 14.19 -5.24
CA LYS A 108 10.52 14.67 -5.08
C LYS A 108 10.61 16.17 -5.32
N ASP A 109 9.95 16.67 -6.36
CA ASP A 109 9.94 18.09 -6.69
C ASP A 109 9.23 18.90 -5.59
N ALA A 110 8.12 18.40 -5.05
CA ALA A 110 7.41 19.02 -3.93
C ALA A 110 8.25 19.06 -2.64
N VAL A 111 8.91 17.95 -2.29
CA VAL A 111 9.82 17.87 -1.12
C VAL A 111 11.01 18.82 -1.29
N ASN A 112 11.65 18.84 -2.47
CA ASN A 112 12.76 19.74 -2.74
C ASN A 112 12.34 21.21 -2.66
N LYS A 113 11.12 21.54 -3.12
CA LYS A 113 10.59 22.89 -3.03
C LYS A 113 10.35 23.29 -1.57
N ALA A 114 9.81 22.39 -0.74
CA ALA A 114 9.58 22.61 0.69
C ALA A 114 10.89 22.87 1.48
N GLN A 115 12.00 22.27 1.07
CA GLN A 115 13.31 22.43 1.71
C GLN A 115 14.04 23.73 1.33
N ASN A 116 13.65 24.35 0.22
CA ASN A 116 14.27 25.58 -0.31
C ASN A 116 13.36 26.82 -0.17
N GLN A 117 12.28 26.70 0.58
CA GLN A 117 11.33 27.77 0.91
C GLN A 117 11.57 28.27 2.33
#